data_AF-A0A961XQ80-F1
#
_entry.id   AF-A0A961XQ80-F1
#
_cell.length_a   1.000
_cell.length_b   1.000
_cell.length_c   1.000
_cell.angle_alpha   90.00
_cell.angle_beta   90.00
_cell.angle_gamma   90.00
#
_symmetry.space_group_name_H-M   'P 1'
#
loop_
_entity.id
_entity.type
_entity.pdbx_description
1 polymer ?
#
loop_
_entity_poly.entity_id
_entity_poly.type
_entity_poly.pdbx_seq_one_letter_code
_entity_poly.pdbx_strand_id
1 'polypeptide(L)'
;MNMNSTTTPQNQAPATSPLLKFALELGPLVIFFLANSYGDQLAEAFPVLKALGGKIFIGTAFLMVAMIISQALSLWLTRHLAIMPLVTLFFVLVFGGLTLWLQDETFIKMKPT
;
A
#
# COMPACT_ATOMS: atom_id res chain seq x y z
N MET A 1 -49.85 3.39 26.90
CA MET A 1 -49.13 2.11 26.82
C MET A 1 -48.94 1.82 25.33
N ASN A 2 -47.76 2.11 24.77
CA ASN A 2 -47.44 1.79 23.37
C ASN A 2 -46.29 0.79 23.35
N MET A 3 -46.59 -0.40 22.82
CA MET A 3 -45.70 -1.53 22.63
C MET A 3 -45.05 -1.41 21.25
N ASN A 4 -43.79 -0.98 21.22
CA ASN A 4 -42.93 -1.09 20.04
C ASN A 4 -41.72 -1.95 20.42
N SER A 5 -41.99 -3.20 20.76
CA SER A 5 -41.00 -4.25 20.93
C SER A 5 -40.49 -4.74 19.57
N THR A 6 -39.23 -5.19 19.55
CA THR A 6 -38.48 -5.87 18.47
C THR A 6 -37.65 -5.00 17.53
N THR A 7 -36.62 -4.35 18.08
CA THR A 7 -35.34 -4.31 17.36
C THR A 7 -34.76 -5.73 17.42
N THR A 8 -35.01 -6.50 16.37
CA THR A 8 -34.33 -7.77 16.06
C THR A 8 -32.84 -7.65 16.43
N PRO A 9 -32.24 -8.58 17.20
CA PRO A 9 -30.79 -8.65 17.30
C PRO A 9 -30.27 -8.92 15.90
N GLN A 10 -29.76 -7.87 15.27
CA GLN A 10 -29.20 -7.90 13.93
C GLN A 10 -28.07 -8.92 13.96
N ASN A 11 -28.37 -10.09 13.41
CA ASN A 11 -27.49 -11.24 13.28
C ASN A 11 -26.17 -10.75 12.70
N GLN A 12 -25.17 -10.61 13.57
CA GLN A 12 -23.82 -10.18 13.23
C GLN A 12 -23.19 -11.34 12.47
N ALA A 13 -23.46 -11.42 11.16
CA ALA A 13 -22.56 -12.10 10.22
C ALA A 13 -21.14 -11.68 10.61
N PRO A 14 -20.17 -12.60 10.77
CA PRO A 14 -18.89 -12.31 11.43
C PRO A 14 -18.28 -11.08 10.80
N ALA A 15 -18.44 -9.95 11.47
CA ALA A 15 -18.03 -8.67 10.95
C ALA A 15 -16.51 -8.74 10.98
N THR A 16 -15.88 -8.81 9.80
CA THR A 16 -14.45 -8.60 9.65
C THR A 16 -14.05 -7.50 10.62
N SER A 17 -13.17 -7.81 11.58
CA SER A 17 -13.02 -6.95 12.76
C SER A 17 -12.66 -5.53 12.29
N PRO A 18 -13.29 -4.48 12.82
CA PRO A 18 -13.01 -3.10 12.41
C PRO A 18 -11.52 -2.78 12.46
N LEU A 19 -10.83 -3.36 13.44
CA LEU A 19 -9.38 -3.27 13.60
C LEU A 19 -8.61 -3.90 12.43
N LEU A 20 -9.08 -5.01 11.88
CA LEU A 20 -8.43 -5.66 10.75
C LEU A 20 -8.61 -4.88 9.45
N LYS A 21 -9.78 -4.27 9.24
CA LYS A 21 -10.00 -3.32 8.13
C LYS A 21 -9.04 -2.14 8.25
N PHE A 22 -8.94 -1.54 9.43
CA PHE A 22 -8.03 -0.44 9.69
C PHE A 22 -6.56 -0.84 9.48
N ALA A 23 -6.16 -2.03 9.94
CA ALA A 23 -4.81 -2.55 9.72
C ALA A 23 -4.50 -2.78 8.24
N LEU A 24 -5.46 -3.25 7.44
CA LEU A 24 -5.30 -3.42 6.00
C LEU A 24 -5.21 -2.07 5.27
N GLU A 25 -5.96 -1.06 5.70
CA GLU A 25 -5.94 0.28 5.09
C GLU A 25 -4.68 1.07 5.46
N LEU A 26 -4.24 1.01 6.73
CA LEU A 26 -3.03 1.72 7.17
C LEU A 26 -1.74 0.93 6.97
N GLY A 27 -1.81 -0.40 6.83
CA GLY A 27 -0.65 -1.27 6.69
C GLY A 27 0.32 -0.82 5.60
N PRO A 28 -0.14 -0.56 4.36
CA PRO A 28 0.73 -0.07 3.30
C PRO A 28 1.38 1.27 3.61
N LEU A 29 0.66 2.17 4.26
CA LEU A 29 1.19 3.48 4.65
C LEU A 29 2.28 3.36 5.72
N VAL A 30 2.08 2.50 6.72
CA VAL A 30 3.09 2.22 7.74
C VAL A 30 4.33 1.61 7.10
N ILE A 31 4.17 0.65 6.18
CA ILE A 31 5.28 0.02 5.46
C ILE A 31 6.04 1.06 4.64
N PHE A 32 5.35 1.98 3.97
CA PHE A 32 6.00 3.08 3.25
C PHE A 32 6.87 3.93 4.18
N PHE A 33 6.34 4.36 5.32
CA PHE A 33 7.09 5.21 6.24
C PHE A 33 8.33 4.50 6.79
N LEU A 34 8.22 3.22 7.12
CA LEU A 34 9.36 2.41 7.57
C LEU A 34 10.39 2.23 6.46
N ALA A 35 9.98 1.89 5.25
CA ALA A 35 10.89 1.74 4.11
C ALA A 35 11.57 3.06 3.75
N ASN A 36 10.86 4.19 3.87
CA ASN A 36 11.44 5.51 3.65
C ASN A 36 12.38 5.93 4.81
N SER A 37 12.05 5.63 6.07
CA SER A 37 12.90 5.98 7.21
C SER A 37 14.18 5.17 7.26
N TYR A 38 14.11 3.89 6.90
CA TYR A 38 15.26 2.98 6.84
C TYR A 38 15.83 2.83 5.43
N GLY A 39 15.41 3.69 4.48
CA GLY A 39 15.77 3.54 3.07
C GLY A 39 17.27 3.58 2.81
N ASP A 40 18.02 4.36 3.59
CA ASP A 40 19.48 4.44 3.47
C ASP A 40 20.14 3.08 3.85
N GLN A 41 19.69 2.45 4.93
CA GLN A 41 20.14 1.12 5.36
C GLN A 41 19.71 0.02 4.38
N LEU A 42 18.48 0.11 3.84
CA LEU A 42 17.96 -0.81 2.85
C LEU A 42 18.73 -0.72 1.52
N ALA A 43 19.15 0.49 1.13
CA ALA A 43 19.97 0.71 -0.06
C ALA A 43 21.38 0.13 0.10
N GLU A 44 21.95 0.17 1.30
CA GLU A 44 23.25 -0.46 1.60
C GLU A 44 23.15 -1.98 1.61
N ALA A 45 22.08 -2.53 2.20
CA ALA A 45 21.87 -3.97 2.26
C ALA A 45 21.54 -4.59 0.89
N PHE A 46 20.82 -3.86 0.03
CA PHE A 46 20.35 -4.35 -1.25
C PHE A 46 20.73 -3.40 -2.40
N PRO A 47 21.71 -3.77 -3.25
CA PRO A 47 22.15 -2.95 -4.37
C PRO A 47 21.04 -2.60 -5.37
N VAL A 48 20.04 -3.47 -5.52
CA VAL A 48 18.87 -3.24 -6.38
C VAL A 48 17.98 -2.09 -5.87
N LEU A 49 17.90 -1.90 -4.54
CA LEU A 49 17.17 -0.80 -3.95
C LEU A 49 17.93 0.53 -4.12
N LYS A 50 19.27 0.48 -4.09
CA LYS A 50 20.12 1.63 -4.38
C LYS A 50 19.95 2.14 -5.82
N ALA A 51 19.69 1.23 -6.77
CA ALA A 51 19.40 1.59 -8.16
C ALA A 51 18.10 2.39 -8.31
N LEU A 52 17.19 2.34 -7.32
CA LEU A 52 16.02 3.23 -7.25
C LEU A 52 16.40 4.66 -6.86
N GLY A 53 17.68 5.01 -6.70
CA GLY A 53 18.18 6.37 -6.50
C GLY A 53 18.13 6.88 -5.06
N GLY A 54 17.03 6.71 -4.33
CA GLY A 54 16.86 7.34 -3.02
C GLY A 54 15.76 6.74 -2.15
N LYS A 55 15.80 7.05 -0.85
CA LYS A 55 14.89 6.48 0.16
C LYS A 55 13.40 6.69 -0.10
N ILE A 56 13.02 7.82 -0.71
CA ILE A 56 11.63 8.09 -1.07
C ILE A 56 11.12 7.14 -2.16
N PHE A 57 12.02 6.75 -3.06
CA PHE A 57 11.72 5.87 -4.17
C PHE A 57 11.70 4.41 -3.75
N ILE A 58 12.61 4.04 -2.84
CA ILE A 58 12.52 2.78 -2.08
C ILE A 58 11.19 2.71 -1.36
N GLY A 59 10.81 3.74 -0.61
CA GLY A 59 9.51 3.84 0.06
C GLY A 59 8.36 3.62 -0.92
N THR A 60 8.38 4.32 -2.05
CA THR A 60 7.34 4.22 -3.10
C THR A 60 7.23 2.81 -3.67
N ALA A 61 8.35 2.13 -3.93
CA ALA A 61 8.34 0.73 -4.37
C ALA A 61 7.70 -0.19 -3.31
N PHE A 62 8.07 -0.02 -2.04
CA PHE A 62 7.50 -0.80 -0.94
C PHE A 62 6.00 -0.50 -0.74
N LEU A 63 5.57 0.75 -0.89
CA LEU A 63 4.16 1.13 -0.84
C LEU A 63 3.35 0.40 -1.90
N MET A 64 3.83 0.41 -3.15
CA MET A 64 3.15 -0.28 -4.26
C MET A 64 2.99 -1.77 -3.98
N VAL A 65 4.06 -2.44 -3.56
CA VAL A 65 4.03 -3.87 -3.22
C VAL A 65 3.11 -4.13 -2.03
N ALA A 66 3.20 -3.32 -0.97
CA ALA A 66 2.36 -3.47 0.22
C ALA A 66 0.88 -3.23 -0.06
N MET A 67 0.54 -2.26 -0.92
CA MET A 67 -0.84 -2.01 -1.36
C MET A 67 -1.41 -3.20 -2.13
N ILE A 68 -0.62 -3.81 -3.03
CA ILE A 68 -1.02 -5.03 -3.76
C ILE A 68 -1.28 -6.17 -2.77
N ILE A 69 -0.37 -6.39 -1.82
CA ILE A 69 -0.51 -7.44 -0.80
C ILE A 69 -1.73 -7.19 0.07
N SER A 70 -1.94 -5.95 0.54
CA SER A 70 -3.10 -5.59 1.35
C SER A 70 -4.40 -5.86 0.59
N GLN A 71 -4.48 -5.48 -0.68
CA GLN A 71 -5.66 -5.77 -1.49
C GLN A 71 -5.86 -7.26 -1.75
N ALA A 72 -4.79 -8.03 -1.96
CA ALA A 72 -4.86 -9.48 -2.11
C ALA A 72 -5.34 -10.15 -0.82
N LEU A 73 -4.83 -9.73 0.34
CA LEU A 73 -5.24 -10.23 1.66
C LEU A 73 -6.70 -9.86 1.97
N SER A 74 -7.09 -8.63 1.66
CA SER A 74 -8.47 -8.15 1.80
C SER A 74 -9.43 -8.99 0.96
N LEU A 75 -9.07 -9.26 -0.30
CA LEU A 75 -9.85 -10.13 -1.18
C LEU A 75 -9.91 -11.58 -0.68
N TRP A 76 -8.79 -12.12 -0.21
CA TRP A 76 -8.73 -13.50 0.28
C TRP A 76 -9.60 -13.69 1.54
N LEU A 77 -9.58 -12.72 2.46
CA LEU A 77 -10.29 -12.81 3.72
C LEU A 77 -11.78 -12.46 3.61
N THR A 78 -12.11 -11.42 2.84
CA THR A 78 -13.50 -10.92 2.75
C THR A 78 -14.26 -11.48 1.55
N ARG A 79 -13.56 -12.05 0.56
CA ARG A 79 -14.10 -12.49 -0.75
C ARG A 79 -14.92 -11.42 -1.47
N HIS A 80 -14.73 -10.16 -1.12
CA HIS A 80 -15.43 -9.02 -1.67
C HIS A 80 -14.42 -8.01 -2.21
N LEU A 81 -14.59 -7.59 -3.46
CA LEU A 81 -13.74 -6.56 -4.06
C LEU A 81 -14.22 -5.19 -3.60
N ALA A 82 -13.46 -4.56 -2.69
CA ALA A 82 -13.67 -3.17 -2.34
C ALA A 82 -13.19 -2.29 -3.51
N ILE A 83 -14.14 -1.76 -4.28
CA ILE A 83 -13.88 -0.96 -5.48
C ILE A 83 -13.07 0.29 -5.14
N MET A 84 -13.35 0.94 -4.01
CA MET A 84 -12.66 2.16 -3.59
C MET A 84 -11.15 1.96 -3.40
N PRO A 85 -10.68 0.96 -2.62
CA PRO A 85 -9.26 0.60 -2.56
C PRO A 85 -8.60 0.23 -3.89
N LEU A 86 -9.33 -0.42 -4.81
CA LEU A 86 -8.79 -0.78 -6.12
C LEU A 86 -8.50 0.44 -6.99
N VAL A 87 -9.38 1.45 -6.95
CA VAL A 87 -9.16 2.72 -7.66
C VAL A 87 -7.92 3.42 -7.11
N THR A 88 -7.77 3.48 -5.79
CA THR A 88 -6.56 4.03 -5.17
C THR A 88 -5.31 3.24 -5.57
N LEU A 89 -5.36 1.91 -5.53
CA LEU A 89 -4.25 1.06 -5.97
C LEU A 89 -3.86 1.36 -7.42
N PHE A 90 -4.84 1.49 -8.32
CA PHE A 90 -4.57 1.84 -9.71
C PHE A 90 -3.78 3.15 -9.83
N PHE A 91 -4.23 4.22 -9.17
CA PHE A 91 -3.52 5.49 -9.21
C PHE A 91 -2.13 5.42 -8.58
N VAL A 92 -1.98 4.69 -7.47
CA VAL A 92 -0.69 4.48 -6.82
C VAL A 92 0.28 3.72 -7.74
N LEU A 93 -0.19 2.72 -8.47
CA LEU A 93 0.65 1.99 -9.42
C LEU A 93 1.02 2.83 -10.65
N VAL A 94 0.08 3.62 -11.18
CA VAL A 94 0.34 4.49 -12.33
C VAL A 94 1.31 5.61 -11.95
N PHE A 95 1.00 6.40 -10.92
CA PHE A 95 1.84 7.52 -10.50
C PHE A 95 3.13 7.07 -9.80
N GLY A 96 3.08 6.02 -8.99
CA GLY A 96 4.26 5.44 -8.35
C GLY A 96 5.19 4.78 -9.38
N GLY A 97 4.64 4.04 -10.33
CA GLY A 97 5.39 3.47 -11.44
C GLY A 97 6.01 4.56 -12.32
N LEU A 98 5.26 5.62 -12.61
CA LEU A 98 5.78 6.79 -13.32
C LEU A 98 6.89 7.49 -12.53
N THR A 99 6.79 7.56 -11.21
CA THR A 99 7.83 8.11 -10.33
C THR A 99 9.12 7.31 -10.49
N LEU A 100 9.03 5.98 -10.36
CA LEU A 100 10.18 5.07 -10.52
C LEU A 100 10.74 5.07 -11.94
N TRP A 101 9.90 5.29 -12.96
CA TRP A 101 10.33 5.30 -14.35
C TRP A 101 10.98 6.62 -14.77
N LEU A 102 10.44 7.76 -14.32
CA LEU A 102 11.00 9.09 -14.58
C LEU A 102 12.25 9.39 -13.75
N GLN A 103 12.59 8.52 -12.80
CA GLN A 103 13.80 8.56 -11.97
C GLN A 103 15.11 8.24 -12.70
N ASP A 104 15.23 8.86 -13.86
CA ASP A 104 16.48 9.30 -14.45
C ASP A 104 17.56 8.23 -14.68
N GLU A 105 17.35 7.43 -15.73
CA GLU A 105 18.44 6.73 -16.43
C GLU A 105 19.43 7.70 -17.13
N THR A 106 19.13 9.00 -17.21
CA THR A 106 19.87 10.01 -18.00
C THR A 106 21.10 10.54 -17.27
N PHE A 107 21.08 10.62 -15.93
CA PHE A 107 22.27 11.01 -15.14
C PHE A 107 23.37 9.94 -15.08
N ILE A 108 23.08 8.69 -15.43
CA ILE A 108 24.10 7.60 -15.47
C ILE A 108 24.68 7.38 -16.88
N LYS A 109 23.97 7.80 -17.94
CA LYS A 109 24.41 7.59 -19.34
C LYS A 109 25.13 8.80 -19.95
N MET A 110 25.10 9.98 -19.31
CA MET A 110 25.92 11.11 -19.71
C MET A 110 27.35 10.92 -19.20
N LYS A 111 28.20 10.34 -20.06
CA LYS A 111 29.64 10.55 -19.93
C LYS A 111 29.87 12.07 -20.01
N PRO A 112 30.52 12.73 -19.04
CA PRO A 112 30.86 14.14 -19.19
C PRO A 112 31.74 14.26 -20.43
N THR A 113 31.34 15.15 -21.34
CA THR A 113 32.20 15.66 -22.41
C THR A 113 32.83 16.94 -21.92
#